data_AF-A0A2R7R492-F1
#
_entry.id   AF-A0A2R7R492-F1
#
_cell.length_a   1.000
_cell.length_b   1.000
_cell.length_c   1.000
_cell.angle_alpha   90.00
_cell.angle_beta   90.00
_cell.angle_gamma   90.00
#
_symmetry.space_group_name_H-M   'P 1'
#
loop_
_entity.id
_entity.type
_entity.pdbx_description
1 polymer ?
#
loop_
_entity_poly.entity_id
_entity_poly.type
_entity_poly.pdbx_seq_one_letter_code
_entity_poly.pdbx_strand_id
1 'polypeptide(L)'
;MLSLLEQARAQAIATLRETAGDAAALAWKGELDLAIARLQWCAQHAIDSRTVATVLPWPADAFGSFAVVECNDEGEPVAESALQIAGEPVVLMPGDLLVHRPRALPGDADNG
;
A
#
# COMPACT_ATOMS: atom_id res chain seq x y z
N MET A 1 -6.21 -12.76 11.17
CA MET A 1 -7.01 -12.40 9.98
C MET A 1 -6.62 -13.24 8.77
N LEU A 2 -5.35 -13.19 8.31
CA LEU A 2 -4.89 -13.97 7.14
C LEU A 2 -5.11 -15.50 7.29
N SER A 3 -4.82 -16.05 8.47
CA SER A 3 -5.04 -17.48 8.76
C SER A 3 -6.51 -17.91 8.65
N LEU A 4 -7.46 -17.04 8.99
CA LEU A 4 -8.90 -17.32 8.87
C LEU A 4 -9.33 -17.35 7.40
N LEU A 5 -8.78 -16.45 6.57
CA LEU A 5 -9.06 -16.42 5.14
C LEU A 5 -8.46 -17.63 4.41
N GLU A 6 -7.25 -18.06 4.79
CA GLU A 6 -6.64 -19.29 4.24
C GLU A 6 -7.46 -20.55 4.59
N GLN A 7 -8.01 -20.62 5.81
CA GLN A 7 -8.94 -21.69 6.20
C GLN A 7 -10.23 -21.65 5.37
N ALA A 8 -10.83 -20.46 5.18
CA ALA A 8 -12.02 -20.29 4.36
C ALA A 8 -11.77 -20.67 2.89
N ARG A 9 -10.58 -20.34 2.37
CA ARG A 9 -10.13 -20.71 1.02
C ARG A 9 -9.99 -22.22 0.87
N ALA A 10 -9.40 -22.89 1.86
CA ALA A 10 -9.29 -24.35 1.86
C ALA A 10 -10.67 -25.01 1.83
N GLN A 11 -11.63 -24.49 2.60
CA GLN A 11 -13.01 -24.96 2.58
C GLN A 11 -13.69 -24.72 1.22
N ALA A 12 -13.52 -23.53 0.62
CA ALA A 12 -14.08 -23.22 -0.70
C ALA A 12 -13.53 -24.14 -1.79
N ILE A 13 -12.25 -24.49 -1.74
CA ILE A 13 -11.63 -25.47 -2.65
C ILE A 13 -12.22 -26.86 -2.44
N ALA A 14 -12.47 -27.28 -1.20
CA ALA A 14 -13.11 -28.56 -0.92
C ALA A 14 -14.52 -28.61 -1.50
N THR A 15 -15.33 -27.57 -1.28
CA THR A 15 -16.68 -27.46 -1.86
C THR A 15 -16.66 -27.50 -3.39
N LEU A 16 -15.76 -26.76 -4.04
CA LEU A 16 -15.63 -26.76 -5.50
C LEU A 16 -15.27 -28.12 -6.11
N ARG A 17 -14.60 -29.01 -5.35
CA ARG A 17 -14.34 -30.38 -5.79
C ARG A 17 -15.62 -31.24 -5.80
N GLU A 18 -16.58 -30.91 -4.95
CA GLU A 18 -17.85 -31.62 -4.81
C GLU A 18 -18.94 -31.03 -5.73
N THR A 19 -18.88 -29.73 -6.04
CA THR A 19 -19.87 -29.00 -6.84
C THR A 19 -19.29 -28.53 -8.19
N ALA A 20 -18.85 -29.49 -9.01
CA ALA A 20 -18.26 -29.19 -10.33
C ALA A 20 -19.15 -28.27 -11.17
N GLY A 21 -18.63 -27.09 -11.53
CA GLY A 21 -19.32 -26.12 -12.38
C GLY A 21 -20.19 -25.09 -11.65
N ASP A 22 -20.19 -25.04 -10.33
CA ASP A 22 -20.86 -23.98 -9.57
C ASP A 22 -20.12 -22.63 -9.69
N ALA A 23 -20.68 -21.75 -10.51
CA ALA A 23 -20.13 -20.41 -10.76
C ALA A 23 -20.09 -19.53 -9.50
N ALA A 24 -21.04 -19.70 -8.56
CA ALA A 24 -21.07 -18.91 -7.33
C ALA A 24 -19.95 -19.34 -6.38
N ALA A 25 -19.72 -20.65 -6.25
CA ALA A 25 -18.60 -21.18 -5.48
C ALA A 25 -17.23 -20.74 -6.05
N LEU A 26 -17.12 -20.66 -7.39
CA LEU A 26 -15.89 -20.20 -8.04
C LEU A 26 -15.65 -18.71 -7.80
N ALA A 27 -16.70 -17.88 -7.93
CA ALA A 27 -16.64 -16.46 -7.64
C ALA A 27 -16.21 -16.20 -6.19
N TRP A 28 -16.80 -16.94 -5.25
CA TRP A 28 -16.46 -16.85 -3.83
C TRP A 28 -14.99 -17.19 -3.55
N LYS A 29 -14.45 -18.26 -4.15
CA LYS A 29 -13.01 -18.56 -4.06
C LYS A 29 -12.17 -17.41 -4.61
N GLY A 30 -12.58 -16.81 -5.72
CA GLY A 30 -11.89 -15.66 -6.32
C GLY A 30 -11.83 -14.46 -5.38
N GLU A 31 -12.91 -14.17 -4.66
CA GLU A 31 -12.94 -13.11 -3.64
C GLU A 31 -11.97 -13.38 -2.48
N LEU A 32 -11.90 -14.64 -2.02
CA LEU A 32 -10.96 -15.06 -0.97
C LEU A 32 -9.50 -14.93 -1.42
N ASP A 33 -9.18 -15.39 -2.62
CA ASP A 33 -7.84 -15.25 -3.21
C ASP A 33 -7.43 -13.76 -3.29
N LEU A 34 -8.34 -12.89 -3.74
CA LEU A 34 -8.10 -11.46 -3.84
C LEU A 34 -7.89 -10.81 -2.46
N ALA A 35 -8.69 -11.19 -1.46
CA ALA A 35 -8.54 -10.68 -0.09
C ALA A 35 -7.19 -11.08 0.53
N ILE A 36 -6.77 -12.33 0.33
CA ILE A 36 -5.47 -12.85 0.77
C ILE A 36 -4.32 -12.08 0.10
N ALA A 37 -4.38 -11.94 -1.23
CA ALA A 37 -3.35 -11.23 -1.99
C ALA A 37 -3.20 -9.77 -1.54
N ARG A 38 -4.33 -9.08 -1.29
CA ARG A 38 -4.31 -7.70 -0.76
C ARG A 38 -3.65 -7.63 0.61
N LEU A 39 -3.99 -8.53 1.53
CA LEU A 39 -3.39 -8.52 2.87
C LEU A 39 -1.89 -8.84 2.85
N GLN A 40 -1.47 -9.77 1.99
CA GLN A 40 -0.05 -10.09 1.80
C GLN A 40 0.72 -8.90 1.22
N TRP A 41 0.15 -8.23 0.22
CA TRP A 41 0.74 -7.02 -0.35
C TRP A 41 0.87 -5.91 0.69
N CYS A 42 -0.18 -5.67 1.49
CA CYS A 42 -0.11 -4.71 2.59
C CYS A 42 0.99 -5.07 3.59
N ALA A 43 1.10 -6.35 3.98
CA ALA A 43 2.15 -6.80 4.90
C ALA A 43 3.56 -6.63 4.33
N GLN A 44 3.76 -6.96 3.04
CA GLN A 44 5.05 -6.81 2.35
C GLN A 44 5.52 -5.34 2.31
N HIS A 45 4.59 -4.40 2.17
CA HIS A 45 4.89 -2.97 2.10
C HIS A 45 4.67 -2.22 3.42
N ALA A 46 4.48 -2.94 4.53
CA ALA A 46 4.19 -2.38 5.85
C ALA A 46 3.03 -1.35 5.86
N ILE A 47 2.00 -1.61 5.04
CA ILE A 47 0.78 -0.80 4.94
C ILE A 47 -0.19 -1.28 6.01
N ASP A 48 -0.49 -0.41 6.97
CA ASP A 48 -1.54 -0.60 7.97
C ASP A 48 -2.76 0.31 7.72
N SER A 49 -3.81 0.17 8.52
CA SER A 49 -5.07 0.90 8.37
C SER A 49 -4.98 2.42 8.53
N ARG A 50 -3.86 2.93 9.05
CA ARG A 50 -3.61 4.36 9.23
C ARG A 50 -2.74 4.93 8.11
N THR A 51 -2.25 4.08 7.21
CA THR A 51 -1.46 4.51 6.07
C THR A 51 -2.27 5.48 5.22
N VAL A 52 -1.65 6.60 4.86
CA VAL A 52 -2.25 7.58 3.96
C VAL A 52 -1.64 7.39 2.58
N ALA A 53 -2.52 7.29 1.59
CA ALA A 53 -2.15 7.15 0.19
C ALA A 53 -2.52 8.44 -0.56
N THR A 54 -1.53 9.05 -1.19
CA THR A 54 -1.67 10.26 -2.00
C THR A 54 -1.32 9.91 -3.44
N VAL A 55 -2.28 10.03 -4.34
CA VAL A 55 -2.04 9.90 -5.78
C VAL A 55 -1.50 11.22 -6.29
N LEU A 56 -0.34 11.22 -6.92
CA LEU A 56 0.19 12.43 -7.55
C LEU A 56 -0.69 12.80 -8.76
N PRO A 57 -1.03 14.09 -8.92
CA PRO A 57 -1.94 14.50 -9.98
C PRO A 57 -1.32 14.19 -11.35
N TRP A 58 -2.17 13.74 -12.27
CA TRP A 58 -1.80 13.66 -13.68
C TRP A 58 -1.58 15.08 -14.21
N PRO A 59 -0.54 15.32 -15.02
CA PRO A 59 -0.35 16.59 -15.66
C PRO A 59 -1.50 16.77 -16.64
N ALA A 60 -2.32 17.80 -16.41
CA ALA A 60 -3.30 18.22 -17.40
C ALA A 60 -2.55 18.68 -18.67
N ASP A 61 -1.70 19.71 -18.52
CA ASP A 61 -1.12 20.44 -19.66
C ASP A 61 0.41 20.62 -19.56
N ALA A 62 1.07 20.04 -18.55
CA ALA A 62 2.49 20.30 -18.24
C ALA A 62 3.32 19.02 -18.14
N PHE A 63 4.37 18.88 -18.96
CA PHE A 63 5.36 17.82 -18.76
C PHE A 63 6.26 18.14 -17.57
N GLY A 64 6.30 17.27 -16.56
CA GLY A 64 7.16 17.44 -15.39
C GLY A 64 7.15 16.24 -14.46
N SER A 65 8.21 16.13 -13.64
CA SER A 65 8.32 15.19 -12.52
C SER A 65 8.13 15.95 -11.20
N PHE A 66 7.74 15.24 -10.15
CA PHE A 66 7.71 15.76 -8.79
C PHE A 66 9.05 15.45 -8.09
N ALA A 67 9.55 16.42 -7.32
CA ALA A 67 10.69 16.24 -6.44
C ALA A 67 10.21 16.11 -4.99
N VAL A 68 10.83 15.22 -4.23
CA VAL A 68 10.63 15.13 -2.77
C VAL A 68 11.69 15.99 -2.11
N VAL A 69 11.30 16.85 -1.18
CA VAL A 69 12.22 17.66 -0.37
C VAL A 69 11.93 17.45 1.11
N GLU A 70 12.96 17.53 1.94
CA GLU A 70 12.80 17.52 3.39
C GLU A 70 12.42 18.94 3.85
N CYS A 71 11.36 19.06 4.66
CA CYS A 71 10.93 20.33 5.23
C CYS A 71 11.13 20.34 6.75
N ASN A 72 11.39 21.53 7.30
CA ASN A 72 11.41 21.78 8.74
C ASN A 72 9.99 21.79 9.31
N ASP A 73 9.87 22.00 10.63
CA ASP A 73 8.57 22.03 11.32
C ASP A 73 7.66 23.20 10.87
N GLU A 74 8.23 24.24 10.27
CA GLU A 74 7.52 25.39 9.70
C GLU A 74 7.07 25.14 8.25
N GLY A 75 7.46 23.99 7.67
CA GLY A 75 7.15 23.60 6.30
C GLY A 75 8.11 24.15 5.25
N GLU A 76 9.18 24.83 5.66
CA GLU A 76 10.21 25.34 4.75
C GLU A 76 11.22 24.24 4.40
N PRO A 77 11.70 24.17 3.15
CA PRO A 77 12.71 23.18 2.76
C PRO A 77 13.99 23.31 3.59
N VAL A 78 14.43 22.21 4.22
CA VAL A 78 15.69 22.12 4.99
C VAL A 78 16.90 22.13 4.06
N ALA A 79 16.71 21.63 2.84
CA ALA A 79 17.72 21.63 1.78
C ALA A 79 17.05 21.96 0.43
N GLU A 80 17.79 22.65 -0.43
CA GLU A 80 17.35 22.96 -1.80
C GLU A 80 17.41 21.73 -2.73
N SER A 81 18.10 20.66 -2.31
CA SER A 81 18.26 19.43 -3.09
C SER A 81 17.14 18.43 -2.84
N ALA A 82 16.70 17.75 -3.91
CA ALA A 82 15.78 16.62 -3.80
C ALA A 82 16.32 15.52 -2.87
N LEU A 83 15.42 14.87 -2.15
CA LEU A 83 15.69 13.70 -1.33
C LEU A 83 16.41 12.63 -2.16
N GLN A 84 17.47 12.06 -1.59
CA GLN A 84 18.20 10.96 -2.20
C GLN A 84 18.06 9.69 -1.36
N ILE A 85 17.85 8.56 -2.03
CA ILE A 85 17.88 7.22 -1.41
C ILE A 85 19.03 6.46 -2.06
N ALA A 86 19.94 5.93 -1.24
CA ALA A 86 21.14 5.23 -1.71
C ALA A 86 22.01 6.04 -2.72
N GLY A 87 21.97 7.38 -2.61
CA GLY A 87 22.73 8.28 -3.48
C GLY A 87 22.05 8.63 -4.81
N GLU A 88 20.83 8.15 -5.04
CA GLU A 88 20.03 8.50 -6.22
C GLU A 88 18.87 9.42 -5.83
N PRO A 89 18.57 10.46 -6.64
CA PRO A 89 17.44 11.33 -6.38
C PRO A 89 16.13 10.56 -6.51
N VAL A 90 15.22 10.76 -5.55
CA VAL A 90 13.86 10.26 -5.63
C VAL A 90 13.11 11.08 -6.66
N VAL A 91 12.93 10.51 -7.85
CA VAL A 91 12.13 11.09 -8.93
C VAL A 91 10.74 10.47 -8.90
N LEU A 92 9.72 11.29 -8.76
CA LEU A 92 8.33 10.86 -8.78
C LEU A 92 7.67 11.32 -10.08
N MET A 93 6.96 10.39 -10.70
CA MET A 93 6.24 10.63 -11.94
C MET A 93 4.76 10.90 -11.65
N PRO A 94 4.08 11.61 -12.56
CA PRO A 94 2.64 11.72 -12.45
C PRO A 94 1.92 10.37 -12.44
N GLY A 95 0.89 10.27 -11.60
CA GLY A 95 0.19 9.01 -11.36
C GLY A 95 0.89 8.08 -10.37
N ASP A 96 2.11 8.39 -9.92
CA ASP A 96 2.74 7.64 -8.84
C ASP A 96 1.90 7.74 -7.55
N LEU A 97 1.94 6.65 -6.78
CA LEU A 97 1.27 6.54 -5.51
C LEU A 97 2.26 6.73 -4.38
N LEU A 98 2.09 7.81 -3.63
CA LEU A 98 2.80 8.04 -2.38
C LEU A 98 2.06 7.38 -1.24
N VAL A 99 2.74 6.49 -0.55
CA VAL A 99 2.19 5.74 0.59
C VAL A 99 3.05 6.06 1.80
N HIS A 100 2.50 6.79 2.76
CA HIS A 100 3.22 7.14 3.98
C HIS A 100 2.52 6.61 5.22
N ARG A 101 3.33 6.12 6.17
CA ARG A 101 2.85 5.76 7.51
C ARG A 101 2.67 7.05 8.32
N PRO A 102 1.64 7.14 9.18
CA PRO A 102 1.58 8.22 10.16
C PRO A 102 2.81 8.16 11.06
N ARG A 103 3.42 9.33 11.30
CA ARG A 103 4.68 9.49 12.03
C ARG A 103 4.60 9.06 13.51
N ALA A 104 3.39 8.87 14.06
CA ALA A 104 3.19 8.49 15.45
C ALA A 104 2.44 7.15 15.57
N LEU A 105 3.09 6.16 16.17
CA LEU A 105 2.43 4.99 16.73
C LEU A 105 1.81 5.40 18.08
N PRO A 106 0.55 5.01 18.42
CA PRO A 106 0.10 5.07 19.81
C PRO A 106 0.92 4.02 20.57
N GLY A 107 1.96 4.48 21.27
CA GLY A 107 2.93 3.63 21.98
C GLY A 107 4.37 4.12 21.92
N ASP A 108 4.73 4.96 20.95
CA ASP A 108 6.03 5.66 20.94
C ASP A 108 5.95 6.89 21.85
N ALA A 109 5.73 6.64 23.14
CA ALA A 109 6.12 7.61 24.14
C ALA A 109 7.65 7.55 24.23
N ASP A 110 8.30 8.58 23.70
CA ASP A 110 9.44 9.26 24.30
C ASP A 110 10.35 8.34 25.16
N ASN A 111 11.17 7.51 24.52
CA ASN A 111 12.35 6.96 25.16
C ASN A 111 13.48 7.99 24.99
N GLY A 112 13.41 9.04 25.81
CA GLY A 112 14.53 9.95 26.05
C GLY A 112 15.69 9.27 26.77
#